data_AF-A0A174BAF0-F1
#
_entry.id   AF-A0A174BAF0-F1
#
_cell.length_a   1.000
_cell.length_b   1.000
_cell.length_c   1.000
_cell.angle_alpha   90.00
_cell.angle_beta   90.00
_cell.angle_gamma   90.00
#
_symmetry.space_group_name_H-M   'P 1'
#
loop_
_entity.id
_entity.type
_entity.pdbx_description
1 polymer ?
#
loop_
_entity_poly.entity_id
_entity_poly.type
_entity_poly.pdbx_seq_one_letter_code
_entity_poly.pdbx_strand_id
1 'polypeptide(L)'
;MGDKKKEYRDKRTGMQTVRSAIFAIVLIITGFISIIYVADNTYAADEYRVHKSEVVVKTGATYTVKILNHDTKVSPKKFKWTSSNSKCVKVINGRIYGLKPGQATITAQMSGLKVNCEVFVCNKTETVLFKKYKKQVKVTAGKTIILEPQKYGKRLTYTSSDKTVATVSKKGKVTAKKAGNVKITSVSYGTNRYVSEIEVIVLPAASETPKITPTLTPDEPAPSVTPEPTVTVTPTPKITPAPEDEEKFRKPLDGVTHYILHRGEQTEAPENSVPAFEMAGRNGAEFVETDVRETADGVLVVSHDDSLLRMCGEDRLISEMTYEEIKQYPIINGRNASQYPDNLIPTLEQYIACCNKYSVTPVIEIKSIRTEEAMNLFMQLLTESQKEPVIICFRIETLGKLREMGFTGKLQWIRTVRMNASMIQQCKKYDLDISAEYKNISMNDINNAHQNGIRISVWLCRNEDMVDIFRKMGADYITYEKWNTDEVKMRYYSHSTIPRGVLA
;
A
#
# COMPACT_ATOMS: atom_id res chain seq x y z
N MET A 1 -91.34 0.81 15.66
CA MET A 1 -90.41 0.67 14.51
C MET A 1 -89.20 1.63 14.55
N GLY A 2 -89.00 2.41 15.63
CA GLY A 2 -87.86 3.33 15.82
C GLY A 2 -86.61 2.70 16.44
N ASP A 3 -86.75 1.69 17.31
CA ASP A 3 -85.60 1.15 18.06
C ASP A 3 -84.73 0.16 17.27
N LYS A 4 -85.29 -0.57 16.29
CA LYS A 4 -84.50 -1.46 15.44
C LYS A 4 -83.63 -0.74 14.40
N LYS A 5 -83.92 0.55 14.10
CA LYS A 5 -83.08 1.37 13.19
C LYS A 5 -81.88 2.01 13.91
N LYS A 6 -81.96 2.21 15.23
CA LYS A 6 -80.86 2.75 16.04
C LYS A 6 -79.81 1.66 16.31
N GLU A 7 -80.26 0.45 16.65
CA GLU A 7 -79.37 -0.71 16.86
C GLU A 7 -78.62 -1.14 15.58
N TYR A 8 -79.24 -0.98 14.40
CA TYR A 8 -78.57 -1.24 13.11
C TYR A 8 -77.59 -0.13 12.71
N ARG A 9 -77.79 1.12 13.15
CA ARG A 9 -76.81 2.21 12.94
C ARG A 9 -75.59 2.03 13.82
N ASP A 10 -75.77 1.69 15.10
CA ASP A 10 -74.67 1.52 16.05
C ASP A 10 -73.80 0.27 15.78
N LYS A 11 -74.38 -0.82 15.25
CA LYS A 11 -73.59 -1.97 14.76
C LYS A 11 -72.83 -1.65 13.46
N ARG A 12 -73.32 -0.74 12.61
CA ARG A 12 -72.64 -0.33 11.37
C ARG A 12 -71.49 0.63 11.63
N THR A 13 -71.64 1.56 12.56
CA THR A 13 -70.55 2.44 13.01
C THR A 13 -69.50 1.65 13.80
N GLY A 14 -69.89 0.79 14.75
CA GLY A 14 -68.94 -0.07 15.46
C GLY A 14 -68.13 -1.01 14.54
N MET A 15 -68.76 -1.58 13.51
CA MET A 15 -68.08 -2.46 12.55
C MET A 15 -67.26 -1.70 11.50
N GLN A 16 -67.53 -0.41 11.26
CA GLN A 16 -66.66 0.47 10.48
C GLN A 16 -65.45 0.96 11.29
N THR A 17 -65.59 1.25 12.58
CA THR A 17 -64.46 1.64 13.43
C THR A 17 -63.50 0.47 13.68
N VAL A 18 -64.02 -0.76 13.81
CA VAL A 18 -63.19 -1.97 13.94
C VAL A 18 -62.53 -2.37 12.61
N ARG A 19 -63.18 -2.15 11.46
CA ARG A 19 -62.53 -2.36 10.14
C ARG A 19 -61.47 -1.32 9.83
N SER A 20 -61.64 -0.06 10.22
CA SER A 20 -60.61 0.96 10.09
C SER A 20 -59.46 0.78 11.08
N ALA A 21 -59.72 0.26 12.28
CA ALA A 21 -58.66 -0.10 13.24
C ALA A 21 -57.90 -1.36 12.83
N ILE A 22 -58.56 -2.37 12.25
CA ILE A 22 -57.90 -3.57 11.72
C ILE A 22 -57.15 -3.24 10.42
N PHE A 23 -57.66 -2.37 9.54
CA PHE A 23 -56.87 -1.88 8.40
C PHE A 23 -55.69 -1.01 8.83
N ALA A 24 -55.83 -0.19 9.88
CA ALA A 24 -54.71 0.58 10.44
C ALA A 24 -53.67 -0.31 11.14
N ILE A 25 -54.08 -1.36 11.86
CA ILE A 25 -53.17 -2.30 12.52
C ILE A 25 -52.54 -3.27 11.51
N VAL A 26 -53.25 -3.66 10.45
CA VAL A 26 -52.67 -4.42 9.33
C VAL A 26 -51.77 -3.51 8.49
N LEU A 27 -52.02 -2.21 8.34
CA LEU A 27 -51.09 -1.24 7.73
C LEU A 27 -49.90 -0.87 8.65
N ILE A 28 -50.00 -1.04 9.97
CA ILE A 28 -48.88 -0.88 10.91
C ILE A 28 -48.05 -2.18 11.03
N ILE A 29 -48.65 -3.36 10.77
CA ILE A 29 -47.95 -4.67 10.73
C ILE A 29 -47.44 -5.01 9.31
N THR A 30 -47.99 -4.39 8.25
CA THR A 30 -47.44 -4.46 6.87
C THR A 30 -46.66 -3.21 6.46
N GLY A 31 -46.64 -2.18 7.30
CA GLY A 31 -45.94 -0.91 7.08
C GLY A 31 -44.53 -0.84 7.69
N PHE A 32 -44.02 -1.94 8.24
CA PHE A 32 -42.64 -2.05 8.77
C PHE A 32 -41.87 -3.24 8.20
N ILE A 33 -42.18 -3.65 6.97
CA ILE A 33 -41.19 -4.32 6.10
C ILE A 33 -41.22 -3.62 4.73
N SER A 34 -41.16 -2.29 4.75
CA SER A 34 -40.22 -1.67 3.83
C SER A 34 -38.84 -2.06 4.34
N ILE A 35 -38.39 -3.27 3.99
CA ILE A 35 -36.98 -3.43 3.67
C ILE A 35 -36.82 -2.43 2.53
N ILE A 36 -36.49 -1.19 2.90
CA ILE A 36 -35.58 -0.43 2.07
C ILE A 36 -34.43 -1.40 1.99
N TYR A 37 -34.34 -2.09 0.85
CA TYR A 37 -33.05 -2.56 0.38
C TYR A 37 -32.33 -1.24 0.11
N VAL A 38 -31.89 -0.59 1.19
CA VAL A 38 -30.63 0.12 1.14
C VAL A 38 -29.74 -1.06 0.88
N ALA A 39 -29.50 -1.33 -0.40
CA ALA A 39 -28.26 -1.96 -0.77
C ALA A 39 -27.25 -1.10 -0.01
N ASP A 40 -26.76 -1.62 1.11
CA ASP A 40 -25.61 -1.10 1.82
C ASP A 40 -24.46 -1.28 0.82
N ASN A 41 -24.49 -0.46 -0.23
CA ASN A 41 -23.48 -0.32 -1.24
C ASN A 41 -22.39 0.56 -0.61
N THR A 42 -21.84 0.05 0.47
CA THR A 42 -20.50 0.41 0.95
C THR A 42 -19.64 -0.84 1.06
N TYR A 43 -19.88 -1.82 0.17
CA TYR A 43 -18.79 -2.60 -0.39
C TYR A 43 -17.70 -1.59 -0.78
N ALA A 44 -16.47 -1.81 -0.34
CA ALA A 44 -15.34 -1.23 -1.06
C ALA A 44 -15.61 -1.57 -2.52
N ALA A 45 -15.88 -0.57 -3.36
CA ALA A 45 -16.44 -0.82 -4.67
C ALA A 45 -15.61 -1.92 -5.34
N ASP A 46 -16.27 -2.96 -5.84
CA ASP A 46 -15.69 -3.94 -6.76
C ASP A 46 -15.09 -3.16 -7.94
N GLU A 47 -13.87 -2.66 -7.76
CA GLU A 47 -13.21 -1.82 -8.74
C GLU A 47 -12.60 -2.75 -9.76
N TYR A 48 -13.35 -2.95 -10.85
CA TYR A 48 -12.78 -3.48 -12.06
C TYR A 48 -11.56 -2.63 -12.43
N ARG A 49 -10.48 -3.28 -12.87
CA ARG A 49 -9.31 -2.63 -13.44
C ARG A 49 -8.86 -3.35 -14.69
N VAL A 50 -8.17 -2.63 -15.56
CA VAL A 50 -7.42 -3.24 -16.65
C VAL A 50 -6.05 -3.67 -16.11
N HIS A 51 -5.59 -4.88 -16.48
CA HIS A 51 -4.24 -5.37 -16.15
C HIS A 51 -3.16 -4.36 -16.59
N LYS A 52 -3.37 -3.74 -17.76
CA LYS A 52 -2.52 -2.68 -18.29
C LYS A 52 -3.32 -1.44 -18.58
N SER A 53 -2.98 -0.35 -17.90
CA SER A 53 -3.53 0.97 -18.16
C SER A 53 -3.05 1.55 -19.50
N GLU A 54 -1.93 1.06 -20.04
CA GLU A 54 -1.38 1.43 -21.35
C GLU A 54 -0.95 0.18 -22.12
N VAL A 55 -1.30 0.09 -23.41
CA VAL A 55 -0.89 -1.00 -24.31
C VAL A 55 -0.42 -0.49 -25.65
N VAL A 56 0.58 -1.16 -26.21
CA VAL A 56 1.10 -0.88 -27.56
C VAL A 56 0.70 -2.01 -28.49
N VAL A 57 0.08 -1.65 -29.62
CA VAL A 57 -0.40 -2.61 -30.63
C VAL A 57 0.25 -2.26 -31.96
N LYS A 58 0.80 -3.26 -32.66
CA LYS A 58 1.28 -3.05 -34.04
C LYS A 58 0.10 -2.84 -34.98
N THR A 59 0.25 -1.99 -35.99
CA THR A 59 -0.76 -1.83 -37.04
C THR A 59 -1.09 -3.20 -37.67
N GLY A 60 -2.38 -3.52 -37.78
CA GLY A 60 -2.90 -4.81 -38.23
C GLY A 60 -2.97 -5.90 -37.16
N ALA A 61 -2.32 -5.71 -36.01
CA ALA A 61 -2.33 -6.66 -34.90
C ALA A 61 -3.52 -6.44 -33.96
N THR A 62 -3.72 -7.43 -33.08
CA THR A 62 -4.78 -7.40 -32.07
C THR A 62 -4.22 -7.63 -30.68
N TYR A 63 -4.92 -7.12 -29.67
CA TYR A 63 -4.61 -7.35 -28.26
C TYR A 63 -5.91 -7.58 -27.48
N THR A 64 -5.96 -8.61 -26.63
CA THR A 64 -7.13 -8.82 -25.76
C THR A 64 -6.88 -8.20 -24.40
N VAL A 65 -7.71 -7.24 -24.00
CA VAL A 65 -7.65 -6.63 -22.68
C VAL A 65 -7.97 -7.67 -21.62
N LYS A 66 -7.13 -7.77 -20.60
CA LYS A 66 -7.43 -8.49 -19.36
C LYS A 66 -8.08 -7.51 -18.39
N ILE A 67 -9.31 -7.80 -17.97
CA ILE A 67 -9.99 -7.09 -16.89
C ILE A 67 -9.95 -7.97 -15.65
N LEU A 68 -9.61 -7.36 -14.53
CA LEU A 68 -9.62 -7.98 -13.24
C LEU A 68 -10.66 -7.28 -12.37
N ASN A 69 -11.42 -8.03 -11.59
CA ASN A 69 -12.06 -7.51 -10.39
C ASN A 69 -11.18 -7.98 -9.23
N HIS A 70 -10.52 -7.04 -8.56
CA HIS A 70 -9.36 -7.35 -7.73
C HIS A 70 -8.38 -8.23 -8.52
N ASP A 71 -8.16 -9.47 -8.10
CA ASP A 71 -7.22 -10.39 -8.75
C ASP A 71 -7.92 -11.53 -9.50
N THR A 72 -9.25 -11.46 -9.57
CA THR A 72 -10.08 -12.40 -10.31
C THR A 72 -10.29 -11.90 -11.73
N LYS A 73 -9.91 -12.72 -12.70
CA LYS A 73 -10.12 -12.41 -14.12
C LYS A 73 -11.61 -12.39 -14.44
N VAL A 74 -12.06 -11.28 -15.02
CA VAL A 74 -13.45 -11.11 -15.47
C VAL A 74 -13.48 -11.14 -16.98
N SER A 75 -14.45 -11.87 -17.53
CA SER A 75 -14.63 -11.95 -18.98
C SER A 75 -14.85 -10.55 -19.59
N PRO A 76 -13.98 -10.08 -20.50
CA PRO A 76 -14.12 -8.77 -21.14
C PRO A 76 -15.41 -8.62 -21.96
N LYS A 77 -16.05 -9.73 -22.33
CA LYS A 77 -17.34 -9.78 -23.05
C LYS A 77 -18.49 -9.19 -22.24
N LYS A 78 -18.37 -9.15 -20.90
CA LYS A 78 -19.41 -8.60 -20.01
C LYS A 78 -19.51 -7.07 -20.07
N PHE A 79 -18.52 -6.41 -20.67
CA PHE A 79 -18.43 -4.96 -20.70
C PHE A 79 -18.90 -4.41 -22.05
N LYS A 80 -19.54 -3.23 -22.00
CA LYS A 80 -19.77 -2.39 -23.17
C LYS A 80 -18.48 -1.65 -23.50
N TRP A 81 -18.02 -1.74 -24.75
CA TRP A 81 -16.74 -1.17 -25.18
C TRP A 81 -16.91 0.04 -26.10
N THR A 82 -16.09 1.07 -25.88
CA THR A 82 -15.98 2.22 -26.78
C THR A 82 -14.51 2.56 -27.04
N SER A 83 -14.25 3.31 -28.11
CA SER A 83 -12.93 3.84 -28.48
C SER A 83 -13.07 5.33 -28.75
N SER A 84 -12.18 6.15 -28.18
CA SER A 84 -12.16 7.60 -28.43
C SER A 84 -11.68 7.96 -29.84
N ASN A 85 -11.07 7.01 -30.57
CA ASN A 85 -10.61 7.20 -31.94
C ASN A 85 -10.78 5.90 -32.75
N SER A 86 -11.96 5.72 -33.34
CA SER A 86 -12.32 4.53 -34.12
C SER A 86 -11.54 4.37 -35.43
N LYS A 87 -10.91 5.44 -35.94
CA LYS A 87 -10.02 5.38 -37.12
C LYS A 87 -8.66 4.75 -36.78
N CYS A 88 -8.24 4.86 -35.52
CA CYS A 88 -6.98 4.34 -34.99
C CYS A 88 -7.17 2.95 -34.38
N VAL A 89 -8.17 2.79 -33.52
CA VAL A 89 -8.41 1.58 -32.73
C VAL A 89 -9.87 1.20 -32.79
N LYS A 90 -10.15 -0.06 -33.17
CA LYS A 90 -11.45 -0.70 -32.97
C LYS A 90 -11.35 -1.66 -31.79
N VAL A 91 -12.41 -1.73 -30.97
CA VAL A 91 -12.50 -2.70 -29.86
C VAL A 91 -13.82 -3.45 -29.95
N ILE A 92 -13.77 -4.77 -29.85
CA ILE A 92 -14.94 -5.64 -29.86
C ILE A 92 -14.77 -6.66 -28.74
N ASN A 93 -15.71 -6.68 -27.78
CA ASN A 93 -15.71 -7.68 -26.70
C ASN A 93 -14.35 -7.77 -25.95
N GLY A 94 -13.69 -6.63 -25.76
CA GLY A 94 -12.37 -6.51 -25.13
C GLY A 94 -11.17 -6.86 -26.02
N ARG A 95 -11.39 -7.24 -27.27
CA ARG A 95 -10.32 -7.40 -28.27
C ARG A 95 -10.10 -6.09 -29.02
N ILE A 96 -8.93 -5.51 -28.85
CA ILE A 96 -8.39 -4.35 -29.56
C ILE A 96 -7.88 -4.79 -30.93
N TYR A 97 -8.15 -3.98 -31.95
CA TYR A 97 -7.61 -4.07 -33.31
C TYR A 97 -6.91 -2.75 -33.62
N GLY A 98 -5.60 -2.81 -33.85
CA GLY A 98 -4.81 -1.64 -34.25
C GLY A 98 -4.98 -1.37 -35.73
N LEU A 99 -5.69 -0.31 -36.11
CA LEU A 99 -6.04 -0.02 -37.51
C LEU A 99 -5.05 0.91 -38.20
N LYS A 100 -4.68 2.01 -37.54
CA LYS A 100 -3.77 3.03 -38.07
C LYS A 100 -2.91 3.60 -36.94
N PRO A 101 -1.67 4.03 -37.23
CA PRO A 101 -0.84 4.66 -36.22
C PRO A 101 -1.51 5.85 -35.55
N GLY A 102 -1.38 5.92 -34.23
CA GLY A 102 -2.02 6.94 -33.43
C GLY A 102 -2.29 6.47 -32.00
N GLN A 103 -3.17 7.20 -31.33
CA GLN A 103 -3.58 6.92 -29.95
C GLN A 103 -5.10 6.89 -29.89
N ALA A 104 -5.62 6.03 -29.02
CA ALA A 104 -7.00 6.01 -28.60
C ALA A 104 -7.07 5.60 -27.13
N THR A 105 -8.07 6.10 -26.42
CA THR A 105 -8.49 5.55 -25.13
C THR A 105 -9.63 4.61 -25.42
N ILE A 106 -9.54 3.37 -24.97
CA ILE A 106 -10.68 2.46 -24.94
C ILE A 106 -11.30 2.47 -23.54
N THR A 107 -12.63 2.35 -23.50
CA THR A 107 -13.37 2.32 -22.24
C THR A 107 -14.21 1.04 -22.21
N ALA A 108 -14.09 0.27 -21.13
CA ALA A 108 -14.99 -0.81 -20.79
C ALA A 108 -15.97 -0.32 -19.71
N GLN A 109 -17.27 -0.50 -19.94
CA GLN A 109 -18.32 -0.07 -19.02
C GLN A 109 -19.23 -1.23 -18.63
N MET A 110 -19.51 -1.36 -17.33
CA MET A 110 -20.47 -2.34 -16.79
C MET A 110 -21.15 -1.76 -15.56
N SER A 111 -22.49 -1.81 -15.51
CA SER A 111 -23.29 -1.31 -14.37
C SER A 111 -22.92 0.10 -13.90
N GLY A 112 -22.62 1.01 -14.84
CA GLY A 112 -22.23 2.40 -14.55
C GLY A 112 -20.73 2.60 -14.29
N LEU A 113 -19.99 1.58 -13.84
CA LEU A 113 -18.54 1.64 -13.64
C LEU A 113 -17.80 1.64 -14.98
N LYS A 114 -16.70 2.40 -15.05
CA LYS A 114 -15.88 2.55 -16.25
C LYS A 114 -14.42 2.28 -15.94
N VAL A 115 -13.78 1.48 -16.79
CA VAL A 115 -12.32 1.27 -16.78
C VAL A 115 -11.75 1.68 -18.11
N ASN A 116 -10.61 2.39 -18.08
CA ASN A 116 -9.96 2.93 -19.27
C ASN A 116 -8.62 2.27 -19.51
N CYS A 117 -8.27 2.10 -20.78
CA CYS A 117 -6.95 1.67 -21.23
C CYS A 117 -6.50 2.57 -22.38
N GLU A 118 -5.31 3.14 -22.25
CA GLU A 118 -4.65 3.90 -23.31
C GLU A 118 -4.04 2.93 -24.32
N VAL A 119 -4.33 3.13 -25.60
CA VAL A 119 -3.87 2.27 -26.69
C VAL A 119 -3.03 3.10 -27.66
N PHE A 120 -1.80 2.67 -27.87
CA PHE A 120 -0.90 3.21 -28.88
C PHE A 120 -0.77 2.25 -30.04
N VAL A 121 -1.16 2.68 -31.23
CA VAL A 121 -0.96 1.92 -32.46
C VAL A 121 0.28 2.47 -33.16
N CYS A 122 1.21 1.59 -33.52
CA CYS A 122 2.43 1.96 -34.23
C CYS A 122 2.76 0.93 -35.32
N ASN A 123 3.48 1.34 -36.38
CA ASN A 123 3.88 0.40 -37.42
C ASN A 123 5.02 -0.52 -36.93
N LYS A 124 6.02 0.06 -36.24
CA LYS A 124 7.16 -0.67 -35.68
C LYS A 124 7.73 0.04 -34.45
N THR A 125 8.59 -0.67 -33.71
CA THR A 125 9.46 -0.08 -32.68
C THR A 125 10.84 0.20 -33.29
N GLU A 126 11.34 1.42 -33.13
CA GLU A 126 12.69 1.84 -33.55
C GLU A 126 13.52 2.17 -32.30
N THR A 127 14.71 1.58 -32.20
CA THR A 127 15.70 1.99 -31.20
C THR A 127 16.50 3.17 -31.75
N VAL A 128 16.60 4.25 -30.98
CA VAL A 128 17.25 5.50 -31.38
C VAL A 128 18.20 5.97 -30.28
N LEU A 129 19.37 6.50 -30.64
CA LEU A 129 20.32 7.00 -29.66
C LEU A 129 19.88 8.34 -29.07
N PHE A 130 20.43 8.71 -27.92
CA PHE A 130 20.38 10.08 -27.45
C PHE A 130 21.39 10.94 -28.24
N LYS A 131 21.03 12.20 -28.52
CA LYS A 131 21.94 13.18 -29.13
C LYS A 131 23.19 13.31 -28.26
N LYS A 132 24.36 13.39 -28.92
CA LYS A 132 25.70 13.53 -28.30
C LYS A 132 26.24 12.29 -27.58
N TYR A 133 25.44 11.24 -27.40
CA TYR A 133 25.86 10.07 -26.63
C TYR A 133 25.68 8.78 -27.43
N LYS A 134 26.56 7.80 -27.16
CA LYS A 134 26.45 6.46 -27.74
C LYS A 134 25.79 5.52 -26.72
N LYS A 135 26.57 4.64 -26.09
CA LYS A 135 26.06 3.63 -25.16
C LYS A 135 26.04 4.08 -23.70
N GLN A 136 26.97 4.95 -23.32
CA GLN A 136 27.14 5.37 -21.93
C GLN A 136 27.57 6.84 -21.82
N VAL A 137 27.37 7.41 -20.63
CA VAL A 137 27.85 8.74 -20.25
C VAL A 137 28.30 8.71 -18.78
N LYS A 138 29.45 9.33 -18.48
CA LYS A 138 29.93 9.50 -17.11
C LYS A 138 29.51 10.88 -16.59
N VAL A 139 28.99 10.94 -15.37
CA VAL A 139 28.52 12.19 -14.74
C VAL A 139 28.95 12.19 -13.28
N THR A 140 29.57 13.27 -12.80
CA THR A 140 29.90 13.40 -11.37
C THR A 140 28.64 13.62 -10.54
N ALA A 141 28.55 13.00 -9.36
CA ALA A 141 27.47 13.24 -8.40
C ALA A 141 27.30 14.75 -8.14
N GLY A 142 26.04 15.21 -8.08
CA GLY A 142 25.68 16.62 -7.99
C GLY A 142 25.61 17.36 -9.33
N LYS A 143 26.08 16.78 -10.44
CA LYS A 143 25.98 17.39 -11.78
C LYS A 143 24.74 16.91 -12.53
N THR A 144 24.41 17.63 -13.60
CA THR A 144 23.24 17.34 -14.45
C THR A 144 23.62 17.29 -15.92
N ILE A 145 22.95 16.43 -16.69
CA ILE A 145 23.04 16.37 -18.15
C ILE A 145 21.63 16.43 -18.76
N ILE A 146 21.54 16.70 -20.07
CA ILE A 146 20.29 16.61 -20.82
C ILE A 146 20.43 15.46 -21.82
N LEU A 147 19.50 14.52 -21.73
CA LEU A 147 19.33 13.44 -22.71
C LEU A 147 18.17 13.79 -23.62
N GLU A 148 18.46 13.97 -24.91
CA GLU A 148 17.45 14.25 -25.92
C GLU A 148 17.54 13.17 -27.02
N PRO A 149 16.50 12.39 -27.31
CA PRO A 149 16.53 11.39 -28.38
C PRO A 149 16.81 12.01 -29.74
N GLN A 150 17.54 11.30 -30.60
CA GLN A 150 17.75 11.72 -31.99
C GLN A 150 16.45 11.82 -32.78
N LYS A 151 15.44 11.01 -32.43
CA LYS A 151 14.13 10.95 -33.06
C LYS A 151 13.10 10.56 -32.01
N TYR A 152 11.95 11.24 -31.98
CA TYR A 152 10.88 10.94 -31.04
C TYR A 152 9.51 11.34 -31.60
N GLY A 153 8.45 10.75 -31.05
CA GLY A 153 7.05 11.05 -31.38
C GLY A 153 6.44 12.13 -30.50
N LYS A 154 5.11 12.31 -30.58
CA LYS A 154 4.41 13.40 -29.87
C LYS A 154 4.46 13.27 -28.33
N ARG A 155 4.39 12.05 -27.80
CA ARG A 155 4.38 11.77 -26.36
C ARG A 155 5.72 11.16 -25.99
N LEU A 156 6.63 11.94 -25.41
CA LEU A 156 7.95 11.50 -24.96
C LEU A 156 7.98 11.39 -23.43
N THR A 157 8.36 10.23 -22.92
CA THR A 157 8.55 9.96 -21.49
C THR A 157 9.98 9.50 -21.21
N TYR A 158 10.42 9.69 -19.97
CA TYR A 158 11.72 9.24 -19.48
C TYR A 158 11.55 8.46 -18.18
N THR A 159 12.36 7.42 -18.00
CA THR A 159 12.42 6.63 -16.77
C THR A 159 13.87 6.44 -16.35
N SER A 160 14.08 6.35 -15.04
CA SER A 160 15.34 5.94 -14.44
C SER A 160 15.13 4.60 -13.75
N SER A 161 16.02 3.65 -14.01
CA SER A 161 16.03 2.34 -13.34
C SER A 161 16.37 2.45 -11.86
N ASP A 162 17.12 3.47 -11.44
CA ASP A 162 17.45 3.75 -10.05
C ASP A 162 17.47 5.25 -9.77
N LYS A 163 16.38 5.75 -9.17
CA LYS A 163 16.21 7.17 -8.81
C LYS A 163 17.09 7.62 -7.63
N THR A 164 17.74 6.68 -6.94
CA THR A 164 18.69 6.95 -5.86
C THR A 164 20.08 7.26 -6.42
N VAL A 165 20.43 6.65 -7.56
CA VAL A 165 21.65 6.96 -8.33
C VAL A 165 21.46 8.20 -9.20
N ALA A 166 20.40 8.25 -10.02
CA ALA A 166 20.06 9.46 -10.78
C ALA A 166 18.56 9.59 -11.08
N THR A 167 18.04 10.83 -11.07
CA THR A 167 16.66 11.13 -11.49
C THR A 167 16.64 11.75 -12.87
N VAL A 168 15.57 11.54 -13.64
CA VAL A 168 15.34 12.20 -14.93
C VAL A 168 14.01 12.93 -14.95
N SER A 169 14.00 14.16 -15.47
CA SER A 169 12.78 14.98 -15.59
C SER A 169 12.01 14.68 -16.88
N LYS A 170 10.79 15.20 -17.00
CA LYS A 170 9.96 15.10 -18.23
C LYS A 170 10.64 15.70 -19.47
N LYS A 171 11.62 16.61 -19.29
CA LYS A 171 12.39 17.25 -20.36
C LYS A 171 13.74 16.56 -20.61
N GLY A 172 13.97 15.37 -20.06
CA GLY A 172 15.23 14.63 -20.22
C GLY A 172 16.41 15.16 -19.41
N LYS A 173 16.19 16.07 -18.45
CA LYS A 173 17.25 16.53 -17.53
C LYS A 173 17.53 15.44 -16.51
N VAL A 174 18.72 14.85 -16.57
CA VAL A 174 19.22 13.86 -15.60
C VAL A 174 20.01 14.58 -14.51
N THR A 175 19.71 14.29 -13.25
CA THR A 175 20.44 14.75 -12.07
C THR A 175 21.12 13.56 -11.41
N ALA A 176 22.45 13.56 -11.40
CA ALA A 176 23.27 12.55 -10.74
C ALA A 176 23.30 12.79 -9.23
N LYS A 177 22.98 11.77 -8.43
CA LYS A 177 22.85 11.87 -6.97
C LYS A 177 23.95 11.14 -6.23
N LYS A 178 24.11 9.84 -6.49
CA LYS A 178 25.05 8.96 -5.79
C LYS A 178 25.86 8.15 -6.80
N ALA A 179 27.12 7.86 -6.45
CA ALA A 179 27.96 6.99 -7.26
C ALA A 179 27.29 5.64 -7.53
N GLY A 180 27.39 5.15 -8.77
CA GLY A 180 26.72 3.94 -9.24
C GLY A 180 26.34 4.02 -10.71
N ASN A 181 25.86 2.92 -11.28
CA ASN A 181 25.41 2.86 -12.67
C ASN A 181 23.89 2.84 -12.72
N VAL A 182 23.31 3.58 -13.66
CA VAL A 182 21.86 3.62 -13.84
C VAL A 182 21.49 3.70 -15.32
N LYS A 183 20.54 2.87 -15.74
CA LYS A 183 19.95 2.98 -17.08
C LYS A 183 18.88 4.07 -17.10
N ILE A 184 19.00 5.01 -18.05
CA ILE A 184 17.94 5.96 -18.39
C ILE A 184 17.32 5.54 -19.72
N THR A 185 15.99 5.39 -19.72
CA THR A 185 15.21 5.02 -20.90
C THR A 185 14.27 6.15 -21.27
N SER A 186 14.13 6.42 -22.57
CA SER A 186 13.05 7.27 -23.09
C SER A 186 12.16 6.48 -24.05
N VAL A 187 10.86 6.72 -24.00
CA VAL A 187 9.88 6.10 -24.89
C VAL A 187 9.03 7.19 -25.51
N SER A 188 8.78 7.11 -26.82
CA SER A 188 7.81 7.99 -27.46
C SER A 188 6.97 7.36 -28.55
N TYR A 189 5.82 7.97 -28.80
CA TYR A 189 4.80 7.46 -29.72
C TYR A 189 4.46 8.45 -30.84
N GLY A 190 4.52 7.96 -32.08
CA GLY A 190 4.07 8.64 -33.31
C GLY A 190 3.64 7.59 -34.33
N THR A 191 4.04 7.73 -35.60
CA THR A 191 3.86 6.66 -36.60
C THR A 191 4.54 5.35 -36.18
N ASN A 192 5.72 5.47 -35.54
CA ASN A 192 6.47 4.39 -34.92
C ASN A 192 6.57 4.65 -33.40
N ARG A 193 6.89 3.60 -32.64
CA ARG A 193 7.33 3.70 -31.25
C ARG A 193 8.84 3.88 -31.24
N TYR A 194 9.35 4.91 -30.59
CA TYR A 194 10.79 5.16 -30.48
C TYR A 194 11.25 4.87 -29.05
N VAL A 195 12.34 4.13 -28.91
CA VAL A 195 12.95 3.81 -27.61
C VAL A 195 14.42 4.20 -27.63
N SER A 196 14.86 4.95 -26.61
CA SER A 196 16.28 5.25 -26.38
C SER A 196 16.70 4.73 -25.02
N GLU A 197 17.87 4.11 -24.93
CA GLU A 197 18.47 3.67 -23.67
C GLU A 197 19.92 4.13 -23.61
N ILE A 198 20.38 4.50 -22.41
CA ILE A 198 21.78 4.83 -22.13
C ILE A 198 22.13 4.46 -20.68
N GLU A 199 23.35 3.97 -20.48
CA GLU A 199 23.92 3.81 -19.15
C GLU A 199 24.56 5.12 -18.67
N VAL A 200 24.06 5.66 -17.56
CA VAL A 200 24.66 6.80 -16.86
C VAL A 200 25.49 6.25 -15.72
N ILE A 201 26.80 6.44 -15.81
CA ILE A 201 27.76 6.05 -14.77
C ILE A 201 28.00 7.28 -13.90
N VAL A 202 27.45 7.27 -12.69
CA VAL A 202 27.65 8.34 -11.71
C VAL A 202 28.95 8.11 -10.96
N LEU A 203 29.86 9.05 -11.09
CA LEU A 203 31.14 9.06 -10.35
C LEU A 203 30.96 9.78 -9.01
N PRO A 204 31.70 9.42 -7.95
CA PRO A 204 31.67 10.16 -6.69
C PRO A 204 32.02 11.64 -6.90
N ALA A 205 31.42 12.51 -6.10
CA ALA A 205 31.87 13.90 -6.04
C ALA A 205 33.35 13.91 -5.59
N ALA A 206 34.18 14.75 -6.21
CA ALA A 206 35.54 14.93 -5.72
C ALA A 206 35.46 15.31 -4.25
N SER A 207 36.08 14.51 -3.38
CA SER A 207 36.29 14.90 -1.98
C SER A 207 36.98 16.24 -2.03
N GLU A 208 36.35 17.28 -1.46
CA GLU A 208 37.12 18.41 -0.99
C GLU A 208 38.10 17.83 0.03
N THR A 209 39.37 17.76 -0.34
CA THR A 209 40.45 17.50 0.61
C THR A 209 40.30 18.53 1.72
N PRO A 210 40.14 18.13 2.99
CA PRO A 210 40.21 19.08 4.09
C PRO A 210 41.55 19.78 3.98
N LYS A 211 41.57 21.12 3.93
CA LYS A 211 42.80 21.87 4.19
C LYS A 211 43.19 21.53 5.63
N ILE A 212 44.19 20.65 5.77
CA ILE A 212 44.84 20.38 7.03
C ILE A 212 45.66 21.64 7.35
N THR A 213 45.11 22.50 8.20
CA THR A 213 45.92 23.50 8.90
C THR A 213 46.79 22.72 9.90
N PRO A 214 48.13 22.85 9.89
CA PRO A 214 48.97 22.12 10.83
C PRO A 214 48.71 22.64 12.25
N THR A 215 48.18 21.77 13.10
CA THR A 215 48.13 21.97 14.54
C THR A 215 49.50 21.58 15.11
N LEU A 216 50.25 22.55 15.62
CA LEU A 216 51.40 22.29 16.49
C LEU A 216 50.88 21.99 17.91
N THR A 217 51.26 20.85 18.46
CA THR A 217 51.26 20.53 19.89
C THR A 217 52.71 20.60 20.41
N PRO A 218 52.97 20.40 21.71
CA PRO A 218 52.51 21.19 22.86
C PRO A 218 53.73 21.65 23.70
N ASP A 219 53.59 22.69 24.52
CA ASP A 219 54.46 22.86 25.70
C ASP A 219 53.70 23.61 26.81
N GLU A 220 53.54 22.92 27.93
CA GLU A 220 53.31 23.45 29.29
C GLU A 220 54.69 23.50 30.00
N PRO A 221 54.92 24.25 31.11
CA PRO A 221 53.96 24.41 32.21
C PRO A 221 53.86 25.81 32.87
N ALA A 222 52.85 25.90 33.73
CA ALA A 222 52.36 26.92 34.67
C ALA A 222 53.41 27.58 35.63
N PRO A 223 53.03 28.39 36.66
CA PRO A 223 51.78 29.13 36.98
C PRO A 223 52.00 30.63 37.39
N SER A 224 50.93 31.43 37.58
CA SER A 224 50.76 32.43 38.68
C SER A 224 49.67 33.49 38.37
N VAL A 225 48.46 33.40 38.96
CA VAL A 225 47.87 34.13 40.12
C VAL A 225 47.27 35.55 39.85
N THR A 226 45.92 35.62 39.88
CA THR A 226 44.98 36.70 40.35
C THR A 226 44.81 38.06 39.62
N PRO A 227 43.68 38.82 39.81
CA PRO A 227 42.26 38.48 39.53
C PRO A 227 41.47 39.66 38.87
N GLU A 228 40.14 39.50 38.74
CA GLU A 228 39.04 40.49 38.47
C GLU A 228 38.35 40.46 37.08
N PRO A 229 37.05 40.87 36.96
CA PRO A 229 36.01 41.08 37.97
C PRO A 229 34.73 40.27 37.72
N THR A 230 33.96 40.18 38.80
CA THR A 230 32.62 39.61 38.94
C THR A 230 31.60 40.25 38.00
N VAL A 231 30.92 39.46 37.18
CA VAL A 231 29.64 39.83 36.55
C VAL A 231 28.51 39.23 37.37
N THR A 232 27.72 40.11 37.97
CA THR A 232 26.51 39.80 38.71
C THR A 232 25.46 39.23 37.75
N VAL A 233 25.15 37.94 37.86
CA VAL A 233 23.96 37.35 37.22
C VAL A 233 22.86 37.29 38.28
N THR A 234 21.83 38.11 38.08
CA THR A 234 20.59 38.13 38.86
C THR A 234 19.92 36.74 38.82
N PRO A 235 19.46 36.18 39.94
CA PRO A 235 18.77 34.89 39.93
C PRO A 235 17.45 35.03 39.18
N THR A 236 17.31 34.31 38.07
CA THR A 236 16.01 34.10 37.42
C THR A 236 15.11 33.34 38.39
N PRO A 237 13.85 33.75 38.60
CA PRO A 237 12.96 33.08 39.54
C PRO A 237 12.79 31.61 39.14
N LYS A 238 12.97 30.71 40.12
CA LYS A 238 12.58 29.30 40.00
C LYS A 238 11.08 29.26 39.71
N ILE A 239 10.73 29.07 38.45
CA ILE A 239 9.41 28.59 38.08
C ILE A 239 9.42 27.11 38.44
N THR A 240 8.80 26.78 39.56
CA THR A 240 8.36 25.41 39.84
C THR A 240 7.56 24.95 38.63
N PRO A 241 7.90 23.84 37.95
CA PRO A 241 7.01 23.34 36.91
C PRO A 241 5.66 23.08 37.58
N ALA A 242 4.62 23.71 37.04
CA ALA A 242 3.25 23.30 37.29
C ALA A 242 3.15 21.79 36.99
N PRO A 243 2.27 21.04 37.67
CA PRO A 243 2.08 19.64 37.34
C PRO A 243 1.79 19.56 35.84
N GLU A 244 2.61 18.83 35.09
CA GLU A 244 2.34 18.60 33.68
C GLU A 244 0.96 17.92 33.60
N ASP A 245 0.01 18.58 32.95
CA ASP A 245 -1.33 18.04 32.72
C ASP A 245 -1.21 16.66 32.03
N GLU A 246 -1.40 15.58 32.79
CA GLU A 246 -1.53 14.20 32.28
C GLU A 246 -2.77 14.01 31.37
N GLU A 247 -3.48 15.09 31.00
CA GLU A 247 -4.85 15.07 30.47
C GLU A 247 -4.97 15.29 28.94
N LYS A 248 -4.00 14.93 28.10
CA LYS A 248 -4.18 15.02 26.62
C LYS A 248 -3.65 13.90 25.74
N PHE A 249 -3.09 12.81 26.29
CA PHE A 249 -2.77 11.63 25.48
C PHE A 249 -3.89 10.60 25.61
N ARG A 250 -4.51 10.23 24.49
CA ARG A 250 -5.46 9.12 24.47
C ARG A 250 -4.70 7.82 24.35
N LYS A 251 -5.11 6.83 25.13
CA LYS A 251 -4.43 5.53 25.20
C LYS A 251 -5.07 4.57 24.19
N PRO A 252 -4.26 3.77 23.48
CA PRO A 252 -4.72 2.57 22.80
C PRO A 252 -5.52 1.65 23.72
N LEU A 253 -6.32 0.74 23.16
CA LEU A 253 -7.20 -0.13 23.94
C LEU A 253 -6.47 -1.05 24.91
N ASP A 254 -5.27 -1.51 24.56
CA ASP A 254 -4.38 -2.28 25.45
C ASP A 254 -3.31 -1.41 26.15
N GLY A 255 -3.38 -0.10 25.95
CA GLY A 255 -2.48 0.88 26.53
C GLY A 255 -1.16 1.09 25.78
N VAL A 256 -0.88 0.36 24.69
CA VAL A 256 0.38 0.46 23.92
C VAL A 256 0.09 0.64 22.43
N THR A 257 0.86 1.51 21.77
CA THR A 257 0.83 1.60 20.30
C THR A 257 1.89 0.67 19.75
N HIS A 258 1.48 -0.26 18.89
CA HIS A 258 2.35 -1.21 18.21
C HIS A 258 2.78 -0.70 16.83
N TYR A 259 3.97 -1.09 16.38
CA TYR A 259 4.54 -0.62 15.11
C TYR A 259 4.77 -1.76 14.13
N ILE A 260 4.23 -1.61 12.92
CA ILE A 260 4.22 -2.64 11.88
C ILE A 260 5.10 -2.21 10.71
N LEU A 261 6.22 -2.90 10.49
CA LEU A 261 7.06 -2.64 9.32
C LEU A 261 6.39 -3.13 8.04
N HIS A 262 6.00 -2.18 7.19
CA HIS A 262 5.31 -2.44 5.93
C HIS A 262 6.20 -3.21 4.96
N ARG A 263 5.78 -4.42 4.54
CA ARG A 263 6.47 -5.30 3.58
C ARG A 263 7.90 -5.67 3.96
N GLY A 264 8.18 -5.74 5.26
CA GLY A 264 9.54 -5.89 5.81
C GLY A 264 10.33 -4.59 5.86
N GLU A 265 11.66 -4.68 5.95
CA GLU A 265 12.57 -3.53 5.94
C GLU A 265 12.77 -2.97 4.51
N GLN A 266 11.68 -2.55 3.87
CA GLN A 266 11.67 -2.22 2.43
C GLN A 266 12.45 -0.95 2.06
N THR A 267 12.86 -0.16 3.05
CA THR A 267 13.72 1.02 2.86
C THR A 267 15.20 0.69 2.79
N GLU A 268 15.57 -0.59 3.04
CA GLU A 268 16.93 -1.10 2.94
C GLU A 268 17.06 -2.40 2.11
N ALA A 269 15.97 -3.11 1.84
CA ALA A 269 15.94 -4.29 0.97
C ALA A 269 14.68 -4.30 0.08
N PRO A 270 14.58 -5.17 -0.95
CA PRO A 270 13.37 -5.25 -1.77
C PRO A 270 12.14 -5.63 -0.93
N GLU A 271 11.03 -4.91 -1.10
CA GLU A 271 9.77 -5.21 -0.40
C GLU A 271 9.34 -6.68 -0.57
N ASN A 272 8.64 -7.24 0.43
CA ASN A 272 8.07 -8.59 0.34
C ASN A 272 9.10 -9.68 -0.02
N SER A 273 10.29 -9.59 0.57
CA SER A 273 11.37 -10.53 0.27
C SER A 273 12.07 -11.04 1.53
N VAL A 274 12.68 -12.23 1.44
CA VAL A 274 13.41 -12.83 2.57
C VAL A 274 14.45 -11.86 3.14
N PRO A 275 15.28 -11.16 2.34
CA PRO A 275 16.20 -10.16 2.86
C PRO A 275 15.53 -9.03 3.68
N ALA A 276 14.37 -8.53 3.25
CA ALA A 276 13.65 -7.49 3.97
C ALA A 276 13.07 -8.00 5.29
N PHE A 277 12.58 -9.24 5.32
CA PHE A 277 12.05 -9.87 6.53
C PHE A 277 13.14 -10.22 7.53
N GLU A 278 14.25 -10.80 7.07
CA GLU A 278 15.39 -11.10 7.94
C GLU A 278 15.99 -9.84 8.53
N MET A 279 16.08 -8.76 7.74
CA MET A 279 16.62 -7.50 8.22
C MET A 279 15.70 -6.85 9.26
N ALA A 280 14.38 -6.88 9.04
CA ALA A 280 13.40 -6.44 10.02
C ALA A 280 13.54 -7.21 11.35
N GLY A 281 13.63 -8.54 11.28
CA GLY A 281 13.81 -9.39 12.46
C GLY A 281 15.13 -9.13 13.20
N ARG A 282 16.26 -9.04 12.48
CA ARG A 282 17.57 -8.68 13.06
C ARG A 282 17.57 -7.31 13.74
N ASN A 283 16.76 -6.39 13.23
CA ASN A 283 16.63 -5.04 13.76
C ASN A 283 15.62 -4.95 14.93
N GLY A 284 15.05 -6.06 15.38
CA GLY A 284 14.15 -6.09 16.54
C GLY A 284 12.73 -5.60 16.25
N ALA A 285 12.26 -5.73 15.01
CA ALA A 285 10.88 -5.39 14.67
C ALA A 285 9.87 -6.22 15.49
N GLU A 286 8.86 -5.57 16.05
CA GLU A 286 7.80 -6.25 16.80
C GLU A 286 6.81 -6.94 15.85
N PHE A 287 6.37 -6.20 14.81
CA PHE A 287 5.50 -6.68 13.76
C PHE A 287 6.11 -6.40 12.39
N VAL A 288 5.94 -7.36 11.48
CA VAL A 288 6.29 -7.20 10.07
C VAL A 288 5.07 -7.54 9.25
N GLU A 289 4.80 -6.76 8.22
CA GLU A 289 3.69 -6.97 7.30
C GLU A 289 4.15 -7.59 5.99
N THR A 290 3.27 -8.37 5.36
CA THR A 290 3.47 -8.97 4.04
C THR A 290 2.17 -9.05 3.24
N ASP A 291 2.26 -9.06 1.92
CA ASP A 291 1.12 -9.21 1.01
C ASP A 291 1.02 -10.63 0.41
N VAL A 292 -0.10 -11.34 0.57
CA VAL A 292 -0.27 -12.74 0.12
C VAL A 292 -1.18 -12.86 -1.10
N ARG A 293 -0.74 -13.69 -2.05
CA ARG A 293 -1.42 -14.00 -3.30
C ARG A 293 -1.35 -15.49 -3.63
N GLU A 294 -2.43 -16.01 -4.20
CA GLU A 294 -2.49 -17.38 -4.72
C GLU A 294 -1.99 -17.45 -6.18
N THR A 295 -1.13 -18.43 -6.44
CA THR A 295 -0.64 -18.82 -7.77
C THR A 295 -1.69 -19.63 -8.56
N ALA A 296 -1.35 -20.12 -9.76
CA ALA A 296 -2.23 -20.97 -10.55
C ALA A 296 -2.35 -22.40 -10.01
N ASP A 297 -1.32 -22.90 -9.31
CA ASP A 297 -1.25 -24.22 -8.69
C ASP A 297 -1.59 -24.20 -7.18
N GLY A 298 -2.16 -23.10 -6.68
CA GLY A 298 -2.67 -22.99 -5.30
C GLY A 298 -1.61 -22.68 -4.24
N VAL A 299 -0.33 -22.54 -4.62
CA VAL A 299 0.74 -22.10 -3.72
C VAL A 299 0.50 -20.64 -3.31
N LEU A 300 0.69 -20.34 -2.02
CA LEU A 300 0.59 -18.99 -1.48
C LEU A 300 1.95 -18.29 -1.50
N VAL A 301 2.06 -17.26 -2.32
CA VAL A 301 3.26 -16.45 -2.50
C VAL A 301 3.09 -15.04 -1.95
N VAL A 302 4.21 -14.40 -1.68
CA VAL A 302 4.29 -13.09 -1.07
C VAL A 302 4.61 -12.04 -2.14
N SER A 303 3.63 -11.20 -2.49
CA SER A 303 3.78 -10.11 -3.47
C SER A 303 2.65 -9.08 -3.33
N HIS A 304 3.00 -7.81 -3.35
CA HIS A 304 2.02 -6.73 -3.37
C HIS A 304 1.23 -6.67 -4.68
N ASP A 305 1.89 -6.82 -5.82
CA ASP A 305 1.29 -6.65 -7.14
C ASP A 305 0.70 -7.97 -7.65
N ASP A 306 -0.31 -7.88 -8.53
CA ASP A 306 -0.92 -9.03 -9.19
C ASP A 306 -0.02 -9.69 -10.25
N SER A 307 1.06 -9.01 -10.63
CA SER A 307 1.97 -9.40 -11.69
C SER A 307 3.43 -9.26 -11.28
N LEU A 308 4.28 -10.02 -11.96
CA LEU A 308 5.73 -10.01 -11.75
C LEU A 308 6.40 -8.76 -12.35
N LEU A 309 5.66 -7.89 -13.05
CA LEU A 309 6.24 -6.88 -13.93
C LEU A 309 7.08 -5.87 -13.17
N ARG A 310 6.57 -5.33 -12.07
CA ARG A 310 7.27 -4.30 -11.31
C ARG A 310 8.51 -4.85 -10.61
N MET A 311 8.38 -6.01 -9.96
CA MET A 311 9.44 -6.52 -9.08
C MET A 311 10.44 -7.42 -9.80
N CYS A 312 10.00 -8.20 -10.78
CA CYS A 312 10.82 -9.20 -11.48
C CYS A 312 11.01 -8.89 -12.98
N GLY A 313 10.33 -7.87 -13.51
CA GLY A 313 10.44 -7.47 -14.92
C GLY A 313 9.61 -8.30 -15.90
N GLU A 314 8.84 -9.28 -15.41
CA GLU A 314 8.05 -10.20 -16.24
C GLU A 314 6.58 -9.81 -16.28
N ASP A 315 6.02 -9.66 -17.48
CA ASP A 315 4.65 -9.19 -17.67
C ASP A 315 3.62 -10.33 -17.67
N ARG A 316 3.61 -11.09 -16.56
CA ARG A 316 2.69 -12.20 -16.31
C ARG A 316 2.00 -12.02 -14.97
N LEU A 317 0.74 -12.45 -14.90
CA LEU A 317 -0.05 -12.46 -13.68
C LEU A 317 0.35 -13.65 -12.82
N ILE A 318 0.53 -13.42 -11.51
CA ILE A 318 0.83 -14.47 -10.53
C ILE A 318 -0.25 -15.55 -10.55
N SER A 319 -1.51 -15.14 -10.70
CA SER A 319 -2.67 -16.04 -10.72
C SER A 319 -2.78 -16.92 -11.98
N GLU A 320 -1.91 -16.71 -12.97
CA GLU A 320 -1.80 -17.48 -14.23
C GLU A 320 -0.45 -18.23 -14.33
N MET A 321 0.31 -18.34 -13.25
CA MET A 321 1.62 -19.03 -13.21
C MET A 321 1.69 -20.04 -12.07
N THR A 322 2.34 -21.17 -12.28
CA THR A 322 2.70 -22.07 -11.16
C THR A 322 3.84 -21.48 -10.34
N TYR A 323 4.02 -21.92 -9.09
CA TYR A 323 5.16 -21.42 -8.31
C TYR A 323 6.52 -21.78 -8.94
N GLU A 324 6.63 -22.95 -9.56
CA GLU A 324 7.85 -23.36 -10.28
C GLU A 324 8.18 -22.43 -11.47
N GLU A 325 7.17 -21.91 -12.17
CA GLU A 325 7.37 -20.87 -13.18
C GLU A 325 7.79 -19.54 -12.56
N ILE A 326 7.18 -19.14 -11.44
CA ILE A 326 7.48 -17.87 -10.76
C ILE A 326 8.92 -17.85 -10.25
N LYS A 327 9.42 -18.97 -9.72
CA LYS A 327 10.80 -19.09 -9.20
C LYS A 327 11.89 -18.87 -10.25
N GLN A 328 11.55 -18.86 -11.55
CA GLN A 328 12.51 -18.54 -12.62
C GLN A 328 12.84 -17.04 -12.70
N TYR A 329 12.10 -16.19 -11.98
CA TYR A 329 12.20 -14.73 -12.09
C TYR A 329 12.68 -14.12 -10.76
N PRO A 330 13.97 -13.71 -10.66
CA PRO A 330 14.44 -13.02 -9.47
C PRO A 330 13.83 -11.63 -9.32
N ILE A 331 13.77 -11.16 -8.09
CA ILE A 331 13.40 -9.80 -7.72
C ILE A 331 14.57 -8.88 -8.10
N ILE A 332 14.37 -8.09 -9.16
CA ILE A 332 15.37 -7.18 -9.74
C ILE A 332 15.11 -5.70 -9.44
N ASN A 333 14.00 -5.40 -8.78
CA ASN A 333 13.58 -4.03 -8.46
C ASN A 333 13.25 -3.88 -6.97
N GLY A 334 13.14 -2.64 -6.50
CA GLY A 334 13.04 -2.32 -5.08
C GLY A 334 14.39 -1.82 -4.54
N ARG A 335 14.41 -1.47 -3.25
CA ARG A 335 15.61 -0.93 -2.63
C ARG A 335 16.73 -1.97 -2.60
N ASN A 336 17.93 -1.57 -3.03
CA ASN A 336 19.13 -2.41 -2.97
C ASN A 336 18.99 -3.79 -3.65
N ALA A 337 18.04 -3.98 -4.58
CA ALA A 337 17.78 -5.28 -5.21
C ALA A 337 19.02 -5.89 -5.88
N SER A 338 19.90 -5.06 -6.46
CA SER A 338 21.15 -5.51 -7.07
C SER A 338 22.14 -6.17 -6.10
N GLN A 339 21.96 -6.00 -4.78
CA GLN A 339 22.76 -6.68 -3.75
C GLN A 339 22.25 -8.09 -3.45
N TYR A 340 21.08 -8.48 -4.00
CA TYR A 340 20.44 -9.77 -3.77
C TYR A 340 20.04 -10.42 -5.11
N PRO A 341 21.02 -10.79 -5.97
CA PRO A 341 20.76 -11.21 -7.35
C PRO A 341 19.91 -12.47 -7.51
N ASP A 342 19.91 -13.36 -6.50
CA ASP A 342 19.16 -14.63 -6.51
C ASP A 342 17.91 -14.58 -5.62
N ASN A 343 17.48 -13.38 -5.20
CA ASN A 343 16.31 -13.22 -4.34
C ASN A 343 15.03 -13.49 -5.12
N LEU A 344 14.31 -14.55 -4.76
CA LEU A 344 13.06 -14.93 -5.42
C LEU A 344 11.85 -14.44 -4.63
N ILE A 345 10.67 -14.46 -5.28
CA ILE A 345 9.40 -14.27 -4.57
C ILE A 345 9.23 -15.38 -3.52
N PRO A 346 9.09 -15.03 -2.22
CA PRO A 346 8.94 -16.04 -1.18
C PRO A 346 7.53 -16.64 -1.17
N THR A 347 7.42 -17.85 -0.63
CA THR A 347 6.12 -18.40 -0.18
C THR A 347 5.71 -17.79 1.16
N LEU A 348 4.42 -17.91 1.50
CA LEU A 348 3.93 -17.56 2.83
C LEU A 348 4.62 -18.38 3.94
N GLU A 349 4.89 -19.67 3.68
CA GLU A 349 5.64 -20.54 4.60
C GLU A 349 7.04 -19.99 4.89
N GLN A 350 7.78 -19.55 3.87
CA GLN A 350 9.11 -18.95 4.04
C GLN A 350 9.06 -17.65 4.85
N TYR A 351 8.02 -16.85 4.67
CA TYR A 351 7.78 -15.66 5.47
C TYR A 351 7.52 -16.01 6.95
N ILE A 352 6.61 -16.94 7.23
CA ILE A 352 6.29 -17.38 8.59
C ILE A 352 7.52 -17.99 9.28
N ALA A 353 8.29 -18.80 8.56
CA ALA A 353 9.56 -19.35 9.05
C ALA A 353 10.56 -18.24 9.43
N CYS A 354 10.62 -17.15 8.65
CA CYS A 354 11.43 -15.98 8.98
C CYS A 354 10.91 -15.26 10.23
N CYS A 355 9.60 -15.04 10.36
CA CYS A 355 9.01 -14.46 11.56
C CYS A 355 9.32 -15.30 12.81
N ASN A 356 9.17 -16.62 12.74
CA ASN A 356 9.51 -17.54 13.82
C ASN A 356 11.00 -17.45 14.21
N LYS A 357 11.90 -17.47 13.21
CA LYS A 357 13.35 -17.38 13.43
C LYS A 357 13.77 -16.16 14.25
N TYR A 358 13.10 -15.03 14.08
CA TYR A 358 13.41 -13.79 14.78
C TYR A 358 12.38 -13.39 15.85
N SER A 359 11.43 -14.29 16.18
CA SER A 359 10.36 -14.04 17.15
C SER A 359 9.51 -12.79 16.87
N VAL A 360 9.30 -12.48 15.58
CA VAL A 360 8.50 -11.34 15.10
C VAL A 360 7.05 -11.77 14.94
N THR A 361 6.10 -10.87 15.23
CA THR A 361 4.67 -11.15 15.01
C THR A 361 4.29 -10.91 13.54
N PRO A 362 3.74 -11.90 12.83
CA PRO A 362 3.34 -11.71 11.44
C PRO A 362 2.09 -10.84 11.32
N VAL A 363 2.12 -9.89 10.40
CA VAL A 363 0.93 -9.20 9.86
C VAL A 363 0.78 -9.62 8.40
N ILE A 364 -0.37 -10.13 8.01
CA ILE A 364 -0.55 -10.77 6.71
C ILE A 364 -1.73 -10.14 5.99
N GLU A 365 -1.47 -9.39 4.92
CA GLU A 365 -2.52 -8.91 4.02
C GLU A 365 -2.93 -9.99 3.02
N ILE A 366 -4.22 -10.38 3.04
CA ILE A 366 -4.78 -11.19 1.96
C ILE A 366 -5.14 -10.27 0.78
N LYS A 367 -4.29 -10.24 -0.25
CA LYS A 367 -4.65 -9.62 -1.55
C LYS A 367 -5.61 -10.53 -2.32
N SER A 368 -5.20 -11.79 -2.48
CA SER A 368 -5.98 -12.78 -3.23
C SER A 368 -5.75 -14.21 -2.78
N ILE A 369 -6.83 -14.84 -2.35
CA ILE A 369 -6.99 -16.29 -2.23
C ILE A 369 -8.35 -16.59 -2.83
N ARG A 370 -8.38 -17.41 -3.88
CA ARG A 370 -9.52 -17.60 -4.77
C ARG A 370 -10.15 -18.97 -4.60
N THR A 371 -9.33 -19.99 -4.35
CA THR A 371 -9.80 -21.38 -4.18
C THR A 371 -10.04 -21.72 -2.72
N GLU A 372 -10.88 -22.74 -2.48
CA GLU A 372 -11.10 -23.24 -1.11
C GLU A 372 -9.88 -23.98 -0.61
N GLU A 373 -9.19 -24.71 -1.50
CA GLU A 373 -7.95 -25.42 -1.24
C GLU A 373 -6.86 -24.47 -0.75
N ALA A 374 -6.67 -23.33 -1.44
CA ALA A 374 -5.70 -22.33 -1.01
C ALA A 374 -6.10 -21.63 0.30
N MET A 375 -7.40 -21.47 0.58
CA MET A 375 -7.86 -20.92 1.87
C MET A 375 -7.63 -21.91 3.03
N ASN A 376 -7.82 -23.21 2.79
CA ASN A 376 -7.48 -24.26 3.75
C ASN A 376 -5.97 -24.31 4.01
N LEU A 377 -5.15 -24.22 2.95
CA LEU A 377 -3.71 -24.12 3.08
C LEU A 377 -3.29 -22.87 3.86
N PHE A 378 -3.92 -21.73 3.60
CA PHE A 378 -3.68 -20.50 4.36
C PHE A 378 -3.93 -20.72 5.85
N MET A 379 -5.11 -21.24 6.22
CA MET A 379 -5.46 -21.56 7.61
C MET A 379 -4.47 -22.53 8.26
N GLN A 380 -4.01 -23.54 7.53
CA GLN A 380 -2.98 -24.47 8.01
C GLN A 380 -1.67 -23.74 8.30
N LEU A 381 -1.16 -22.94 7.35
CA LEU A 381 0.09 -22.20 7.51
C LEU A 381 0.05 -21.22 8.68
N LEU A 382 -1.11 -20.63 8.99
CA LEU A 382 -1.24 -19.76 10.17
C LEU A 382 -0.95 -20.51 11.49
N THR A 383 -1.20 -21.81 11.56
CA THR A 383 -0.91 -22.64 12.75
C THR A 383 0.59 -22.88 12.97
N GLU A 384 1.41 -22.66 11.94
CA GLU A 384 2.88 -22.80 12.02
C GLU A 384 3.55 -21.57 12.64
N SER A 385 2.82 -20.47 12.81
CA SER A 385 3.33 -19.25 13.43
C SER A 385 3.44 -19.41 14.95
N GLN A 386 4.59 -19.05 15.52
CA GLN A 386 4.84 -19.07 16.97
C GLN A 386 4.25 -17.85 17.70
N LYS A 387 3.91 -16.80 16.95
CA LYS A 387 3.21 -15.60 17.43
C LYS A 387 1.85 -15.54 16.77
N GLU A 388 0.84 -15.09 17.49
CA GLU A 388 -0.51 -14.95 16.93
C GLU A 388 -0.49 -13.95 15.76
N PRO A 389 -0.75 -14.39 14.51
CA PRO A 389 -0.68 -13.51 13.36
C PRO A 389 -1.88 -12.56 13.32
N VAL A 390 -1.65 -11.34 12.82
CA VAL A 390 -2.71 -10.38 12.51
C VAL A 390 -3.04 -10.47 11.03
N ILE A 391 -4.27 -10.83 10.67
CA ILE A 391 -4.66 -10.91 9.27
C ILE A 391 -5.40 -9.64 8.87
N ILE A 392 -5.00 -9.02 7.77
CA ILE A 392 -5.61 -7.81 7.25
C ILE A 392 -6.16 -8.06 5.85
N CYS A 393 -7.30 -7.48 5.50
CA CYS A 393 -7.88 -7.63 4.17
C CYS A 393 -8.83 -6.49 3.85
N PHE A 394 -8.91 -6.09 2.57
CA PHE A 394 -9.91 -5.14 2.08
C PHE A 394 -11.31 -5.76 1.98
N ARG A 395 -11.41 -7.08 1.78
CA ARG A 395 -12.69 -7.79 1.57
C ARG A 395 -13.22 -8.35 2.87
N ILE A 396 -14.34 -7.82 3.34
CA ILE A 396 -14.96 -8.29 4.58
C ILE A 396 -15.49 -9.71 4.45
N GLU A 397 -15.90 -10.12 3.26
CA GLU A 397 -16.37 -11.48 2.97
C GLU A 397 -15.24 -12.49 3.17
N THR A 398 -14.00 -12.11 2.82
CA THR A 398 -12.82 -12.94 3.08
C THR A 398 -12.55 -13.06 4.59
N LEU A 399 -12.66 -11.96 5.34
CA LEU A 399 -12.52 -11.99 6.80
C LEU A 399 -13.63 -12.79 7.49
N GLY A 400 -14.88 -12.63 7.04
CA GLY A 400 -16.03 -13.40 7.50
C GLY A 400 -15.86 -14.90 7.24
N LYS A 401 -15.34 -15.27 6.06
CA LYS A 401 -15.02 -16.67 5.74
C LYS A 401 -13.97 -17.25 6.70
N LEU A 402 -12.94 -16.49 7.08
CA LEU A 402 -11.96 -16.94 8.09
C LEU A 402 -12.64 -17.24 9.43
N ARG A 403 -13.57 -16.37 9.88
CA ARG A 403 -14.36 -16.60 11.10
C ARG A 403 -15.25 -17.83 10.99
N GLU A 404 -15.95 -18.01 9.87
CA GLU A 404 -16.77 -19.21 9.60
C GLU A 404 -15.95 -20.49 9.60
N MET A 405 -14.69 -20.42 9.15
CA MET A 405 -13.72 -21.52 9.20
C MET A 405 -13.07 -21.71 10.58
N GLY A 406 -13.46 -20.92 11.59
CA GLY A 406 -12.99 -21.06 12.97
C GLY A 406 -11.71 -20.30 13.31
N PHE A 407 -11.24 -19.38 12.46
CA PHE A 407 -10.12 -18.51 12.84
C PHE A 407 -10.51 -17.59 14.00
N THR A 408 -9.82 -17.69 15.12
CA THR A 408 -10.08 -16.88 16.34
C THR A 408 -9.09 -15.74 16.53
N GLY A 409 -8.05 -15.65 15.70
CA GLY A 409 -7.01 -14.62 15.84
C GLY A 409 -7.47 -13.24 15.40
N LYS A 410 -6.57 -12.25 15.54
CA LYS A 410 -6.82 -10.85 15.17
C LYS A 410 -7.09 -10.68 13.66
N LEU A 411 -8.20 -10.05 13.33
CA LEU A 411 -8.57 -9.66 11.95
C LEU A 411 -8.76 -8.15 11.87
N GLN A 412 -8.19 -7.50 10.84
CA GLN A 412 -8.40 -6.08 10.59
C GLN A 412 -8.96 -5.82 9.20
N TRP A 413 -10.04 -5.05 9.13
CA TRP A 413 -10.64 -4.64 7.87
C TRP A 413 -9.99 -3.38 7.33
N ILE A 414 -9.35 -3.49 6.16
CA ILE A 414 -8.65 -2.37 5.54
C ILE A 414 -9.65 -1.43 4.86
N ARG A 415 -9.59 -0.13 5.19
CA ARG A 415 -10.51 0.89 4.65
C ARG A 415 -9.77 2.14 4.13
N THR A 416 -10.21 2.63 2.97
CA THR A 416 -9.79 3.89 2.32
C THR A 416 -10.89 4.96 2.38
N VAL A 417 -11.84 4.79 3.28
CA VAL A 417 -12.96 5.70 3.49
C VAL A 417 -13.17 5.87 4.99
N ARG A 418 -13.76 7.01 5.37
CA ARG A 418 -14.02 7.32 6.77
C ARG A 418 -15.01 6.33 7.37
N MET A 419 -14.76 5.93 8.62
CA MET A 419 -15.61 5.02 9.37
C MET A 419 -17.04 5.57 9.51
N ASN A 420 -18.03 4.68 9.42
CA ASN A 420 -19.45 4.99 9.63
C ASN A 420 -20.13 3.91 10.49
N ALA A 421 -21.41 4.11 10.82
CA ALA A 421 -22.16 3.21 11.69
C ALA A 421 -22.31 1.79 11.11
N SER A 422 -22.50 1.65 9.79
CA SER A 422 -22.57 0.32 9.14
C SER A 422 -21.25 -0.42 9.29
N MET A 423 -20.10 0.26 9.13
CA MET A 423 -18.79 -0.37 9.36
C MET A 423 -18.63 -0.87 10.80
N ILE A 424 -19.07 -0.11 11.80
CA ILE A 424 -19.03 -0.54 13.22
C ILE A 424 -19.88 -1.79 13.43
N GLN A 425 -21.08 -1.84 12.85
CA GLN A 425 -21.95 -3.03 12.94
C GLN A 425 -21.29 -4.25 12.31
N GLN A 426 -20.65 -4.08 11.15
CA GLN A 426 -19.93 -5.15 10.47
C GLN A 426 -18.71 -5.64 11.28
N CYS A 427 -17.96 -4.72 11.90
CA CYS A 427 -16.85 -5.07 12.78
C CYS A 427 -17.31 -5.89 13.97
N LYS A 428 -18.43 -5.52 14.61
CA LYS A 428 -19.02 -6.31 15.70
C LYS A 428 -19.52 -7.68 15.23
N LYS A 429 -20.11 -7.77 14.04
CA LYS A 429 -20.64 -9.01 13.48
C LYS A 429 -19.56 -10.07 13.30
N TYR A 430 -18.40 -9.67 12.78
CA TYR A 430 -17.31 -10.59 12.43
C TYR A 430 -16.11 -10.52 13.38
N ASP A 431 -16.23 -9.79 14.49
CA ASP A 431 -15.13 -9.55 15.44
C ASP A 431 -13.87 -9.02 14.74
N LEU A 432 -13.98 -7.82 14.16
CA LEU A 432 -12.92 -7.19 13.37
C LEU A 432 -12.45 -5.87 14.01
N ASP A 433 -11.16 -5.64 13.93
CA ASP A 433 -10.53 -4.33 14.08
C ASP A 433 -10.52 -3.59 12.72
N ILE A 434 -10.10 -2.32 12.69
CA ILE A 434 -10.03 -1.53 11.44
C ILE A 434 -8.58 -1.13 11.16
N SER A 435 -8.17 -1.26 9.89
CA SER A 435 -6.93 -0.71 9.36
C SER A 435 -7.22 0.44 8.39
N ALA A 436 -7.15 1.67 8.89
CA ALA A 436 -7.60 2.87 8.19
C ALA A 436 -6.48 3.59 7.42
N GLU A 437 -6.77 4.03 6.19
CA GLU A 437 -5.88 4.95 5.48
C GLU A 437 -5.79 6.26 6.28
N TYR A 438 -4.56 6.74 6.52
CA TYR A 438 -4.24 7.90 7.36
C TYR A 438 -5.01 9.18 7.00
N LYS A 439 -5.44 9.33 5.74
CA LYS A 439 -6.20 10.49 5.26
C LYS A 439 -7.67 10.48 5.68
N ASN A 440 -8.19 9.30 6.05
CA ASN A 440 -9.60 9.04 6.24
C ASN A 440 -9.94 8.74 7.71
N ILE A 441 -9.01 9.01 8.63
CA ILE A 441 -9.20 8.78 10.05
C ILE A 441 -8.93 10.06 10.83
N SER A 442 -9.81 10.37 11.76
CA SER A 442 -9.62 11.43 12.74
C SER A 442 -9.56 10.85 14.15
N MET A 443 -9.04 11.66 15.06
CA MET A 443 -9.06 11.41 16.49
C MET A 443 -10.47 11.03 17.03
N ASN A 444 -11.53 11.65 16.53
CA ASN A 444 -12.91 11.31 16.96
C ASN A 444 -13.35 9.94 16.45
N ASP A 445 -12.87 9.55 15.26
CA ASP A 445 -13.17 8.24 14.70
C ASP A 445 -12.46 7.14 15.52
N ILE A 446 -11.21 7.37 15.95
CA ILE A 446 -10.47 6.45 16.83
C ILE A 446 -11.22 6.25 18.14
N ASN A 447 -11.61 7.33 18.82
CA ASN A 447 -12.40 7.23 20.05
C ASN A 447 -13.70 6.47 19.87
N ASN A 448 -14.41 6.75 18.77
CA ASN A 448 -15.69 6.09 18.49
C ASN A 448 -15.48 4.59 18.26
N ALA A 449 -14.40 4.19 17.60
CA ALA A 449 -14.03 2.78 17.46
C ALA A 449 -13.72 2.14 18.81
N HIS A 450 -12.90 2.80 19.63
CA HIS A 450 -12.54 2.35 20.98
C HIS A 450 -13.75 2.19 21.91
N GLN A 451 -14.70 3.12 21.87
CA GLN A 451 -15.98 3.00 22.60
C GLN A 451 -16.81 1.78 22.19
N ASN A 452 -16.54 1.23 21.01
CA ASN A 452 -17.16 0.03 20.49
C ASN A 452 -16.25 -1.22 20.60
N GLY A 453 -15.11 -1.12 21.28
CA GLY A 453 -14.15 -2.22 21.46
C GLY A 453 -13.32 -2.56 20.21
N ILE A 454 -13.28 -1.66 19.23
CA ILE A 454 -12.61 -1.87 17.94
C ILE A 454 -11.25 -1.17 17.97
N ARG A 455 -10.15 -1.90 17.75
CA ARG A 455 -8.81 -1.30 17.61
C ARG A 455 -8.66 -0.65 16.25
N ILE A 456 -7.82 0.39 16.21
CA ILE A 456 -7.46 1.11 15.00
C ILE A 456 -5.98 0.92 14.69
N SER A 457 -5.72 0.32 13.53
CA SER A 457 -4.45 0.44 12.81
C SER A 457 -4.50 1.59 11.82
N VAL A 458 -3.40 2.32 11.64
CA VAL A 458 -3.29 3.42 10.67
C VAL A 458 -2.18 3.15 9.66
N TRP A 459 -2.49 3.24 8.36
CA TRP A 459 -1.53 3.06 7.26
C TRP A 459 -1.66 4.16 6.20
N LEU A 460 -0.64 4.51 5.42
CA LEU A 460 0.77 4.21 5.60
C LEU A 460 1.45 5.48 6.11
N CYS A 461 2.02 5.43 7.31
CA CYS A 461 2.79 6.53 7.87
C CYS A 461 4.17 6.57 7.21
N ARG A 462 4.54 7.75 6.67
CA ARG A 462 5.76 7.94 5.86
C ARG A 462 6.82 8.84 6.50
N ASN A 463 6.58 9.35 7.70
CA ASN A 463 7.51 10.13 8.49
C ASN A 463 7.17 10.03 9.98
N GLU A 464 8.15 10.41 10.81
CA GLU A 464 8.03 10.40 12.27
C GLU A 464 6.91 11.32 12.75
N ASP A 465 6.71 12.49 12.12
CA ASP A 465 5.62 13.40 12.48
C ASP A 465 4.25 12.71 12.39
N MET A 466 4.00 11.96 11.31
CA MET A 466 2.78 11.18 11.15
C MET A 466 2.65 10.11 12.24
N VAL A 467 3.72 9.37 12.51
CA VAL A 467 3.75 8.34 13.56
C VAL A 467 3.40 8.97 14.92
N ASP A 468 4.04 10.09 15.26
CA ASP A 468 3.78 10.80 16.51
C ASP A 468 2.37 11.37 16.58
N ILE A 469 1.83 11.89 15.47
CA ILE A 469 0.45 12.36 15.40
C ILE A 469 -0.51 11.21 15.75
N PHE A 470 -0.41 10.07 15.06
CA PHE A 470 -1.35 8.96 15.27
C PHE A 470 -1.15 8.22 16.59
N ARG A 471 0.09 8.16 17.10
CA ARG A 471 0.39 7.68 18.45
C ARG A 471 -0.29 8.56 19.50
N LYS A 472 -0.18 9.89 19.38
CA LYS A 472 -0.87 10.84 20.27
C LYS A 472 -2.39 10.78 20.12
N MET A 473 -2.88 10.38 18.94
CA MET A 473 -4.30 10.10 18.73
C MET A 473 -4.80 8.82 19.38
N GLY A 474 -3.91 7.97 19.90
CA GLY A 474 -4.26 6.70 20.53
C GLY A 474 -4.45 5.56 19.53
N ALA A 475 -3.85 5.62 18.33
CA ALA A 475 -3.88 4.47 17.43
C ALA A 475 -3.23 3.23 18.09
N ASP A 476 -3.86 2.06 17.93
CA ASP A 476 -3.40 0.79 18.49
C ASP A 476 -2.25 0.20 17.67
N TYR A 477 -2.29 0.37 16.35
CA TYR A 477 -1.21 -0.02 15.46
C TYR A 477 -0.87 1.09 14.48
N ILE A 478 0.41 1.21 14.13
CA ILE A 478 0.88 2.14 13.10
C ILE A 478 1.73 1.36 12.11
N THR A 479 1.24 1.23 10.88
CA THR A 479 1.99 0.66 9.77
C THR A 479 2.82 1.73 9.09
N TYR A 480 4.12 1.47 8.96
CA TYR A 480 5.13 2.50 8.74
C TYR A 480 6.33 1.94 7.91
N GLU A 481 6.93 2.75 7.01
CA GLU A 481 8.15 2.45 6.22
C GLU A 481 9.46 2.97 6.87
N LYS A 482 10.27 2.14 7.54
CA LYS A 482 11.41 2.59 8.39
C LYS A 482 12.29 3.71 7.82
N TRP A 483 12.68 4.64 8.69
CA TRP A 483 13.44 5.85 8.42
C TRP A 483 14.84 5.64 8.93
N ASN A 484 15.81 5.98 8.09
CA ASN A 484 17.20 5.87 8.43
C ASN A 484 17.63 7.16 9.16
N THR A 485 17.35 7.23 10.47
CA THR A 485 17.91 8.24 11.38
C THR A 485 18.43 7.53 12.63
N ASP A 486 19.69 7.82 12.99
CA ASP A 486 20.39 7.26 14.14
C ASP A 486 19.70 7.56 15.50
N GLU A 487 18.73 8.47 15.53
CA GLU A 487 17.93 8.81 16.72
C GLU A 487 16.97 7.68 17.17
N VAL A 488 16.53 6.81 16.24
CA VAL A 488 15.60 5.72 16.57
C VAL A 488 16.27 4.62 17.40
N LYS A 489 17.58 4.44 17.28
CA LYS A 489 18.34 3.55 18.17
C LYS A 489 18.32 4.03 19.62
N MET A 490 18.06 5.30 19.92
CA MET A 490 17.95 5.76 21.31
C MET A 490 16.54 5.63 21.89
N ARG A 491 15.48 5.69 21.07
CA ARG A 491 14.08 5.64 21.58
C ARG A 491 13.58 4.22 21.85
N TYR A 492 14.07 3.20 21.16
CA TYR A 492 13.66 1.80 21.41
C TYR A 492 14.37 1.14 22.61
N TYR A 493 15.50 1.68 23.06
CA TYR A 493 16.22 1.16 24.24
C TYR A 493 15.79 1.79 25.57
N SER A 494 15.01 2.88 25.58
CA SER A 494 14.68 3.60 26.82
C SER A 494 13.52 3.03 27.63
N HIS A 495 12.86 1.94 27.18
CA HIS A 495 11.72 1.33 27.89
C HIS A 495 11.92 -0.14 28.25
N SER A 496 13.16 -0.66 28.23
CA SER A 496 13.47 -1.95 28.84
C SER A 496 14.20 -1.72 30.17
N THR A 497 13.44 -1.70 31.25
CA THR A 497 13.97 -1.94 32.60
C THR A 497 14.52 -3.37 32.63
N ILE A 498 15.83 -3.52 32.41
CA ILE A 498 16.58 -4.70 32.81
C ILE A 498 17.27 -4.35 34.13
N PRO A 499 16.77 -4.78 35.30
CA PRO A 499 17.57 -4.75 36.51
C PRO A 499 18.56 -5.92 36.44
N ARG A 500 19.86 -5.64 36.41
CA ARG A 500 20.90 -6.61 36.78
C ARG A 500 22.23 -5.91 37.10
N GLY A 501 22.34 -5.46 38.33
CA GLY A 501 23.61 -5.41 39.04
C GLY A 501 23.76 -6.70 39.84
N VAL A 502 24.34 -7.73 39.24
CA VAL A 502 25.12 -8.80 39.89
C VAL A 502 26.08 -9.31 38.84
N LEU A 503 27.30 -8.77 38.83
CA LEU A 503 28.58 -9.40 38.45
C LEU A 503 29.66 -8.28 38.41
N ALA A 504 30.09 -7.89 39.60
CA ALA A 504 31.45 -7.47 39.99
C ALA A 504 31.42 -7.17 41.50
#